data_AF-A0A3L6PIE1-F1
#
_entry.id   AF-A0A3L6PIE1-F1
#
_cell.length_a   1.000
_cell.length_b   1.000
_cell.length_c   1.000
_cell.angle_alpha   90.00
_cell.angle_beta   90.00
_cell.angle_gamma   90.00
#
_symmetry.space_group_name_H-M   'P 1'
#
loop_
_entity.id
_entity.type
_entity.pdbx_description
1 polymer ?
#
loop_
_entity_poly.entity_id
_entity_poly.type
_entity_poly.pdbx_seq_one_letter_code
_entity_poly.pdbx_strand_id
1 'polypeptide(L)'
;MEEVLVDRYVIFEDELAKIIGERGGTPESLTVESTLEKVYAKDLRGEEMEAELQRATKELMRRYREEVELPADEILLQRKASRPSAVKKVAVPLTGNCDDHDADFYSQALDGIEPHLRQVADPPGLTSLVLRVSWPGGSALRRFPTGAYISSADHNLLAFYVGPYRPGFAAAGFYLVYDAWANSVAVVPQLPSRSINAFSHCNIGAGVAVLRHNLPSDYILVELLPRLDNRCLISTSATFCMWWSSGPAAGRWIQKEVVLPLPSEPDEDSSQPDYNFCADTIFTAGTNCLCWVDLLQGILICDHVLDHHPEFRFVALPWECSIKPDPEGDRGMPDQYRSMCCVRRGDDHIIKFISMHGHGQGADISDVALMIWTLDPCDPMSKWKAGKTSFRISDLWCDPIYKRELPPRTPSCPVVSLVQDDVIYITVEDMLNTEARGPCVLSLDMNKHRVLSAFMPPPQSRVFPLPSIFASTFTTYLNKRSEWSEAMLRKCEEEQMGDWRKREKSVMLSTSSDAMAMSSQYFRRAQLPTGLGLRSRPHSISNERSVGLALLLDDI
;
A
#
# COMPACT_ATOMS: atom_id res chain seq x y z
N MET A 1 -10.60 16.83 -12.77
CA MET A 1 -10.45 15.93 -11.62
C MET A 1 -10.02 16.80 -10.46
N GLU A 2 -10.67 16.68 -9.33
CA GLU A 2 -10.31 17.39 -8.09
C GLU A 2 -9.38 16.46 -7.30
N GLU A 3 -8.19 16.92 -6.95
CA GLU A 3 -7.28 16.15 -6.12
C GLU A 3 -7.38 16.58 -4.66
N VAL A 4 -7.04 15.66 -3.77
CA VAL A 4 -6.94 15.90 -2.34
C VAL A 4 -5.66 15.30 -1.80
N LEU A 5 -5.13 15.90 -0.74
CA LEU A 5 -4.07 15.32 0.08
C LEU A 5 -4.70 14.55 1.23
N VAL A 6 -4.32 13.29 1.40
CA VAL A 6 -4.92 12.38 2.38
C VAL A 6 -3.85 11.90 3.34
N ASP A 7 -4.13 11.97 4.64
CA ASP A 7 -3.30 11.30 5.65
C ASP A 7 -3.60 9.80 5.64
N ARG A 8 -2.55 8.98 5.55
CA ARG A 8 -2.68 7.52 5.58
C ARG A 8 -3.09 7.00 6.94
N TYR A 9 -2.80 7.74 8.02
CA TYR A 9 -3.23 7.35 9.36
C TYR A 9 -4.70 7.73 9.58
N VAL A 10 -5.51 6.72 9.85
CA VAL A 10 -6.95 6.86 10.00
C VAL A 10 -7.33 6.54 11.43
N ILE A 11 -7.79 7.54 12.16
CA ILE A 11 -8.18 7.41 13.56
C ILE A 11 -9.57 6.78 13.71
N PHE A 12 -9.79 6.11 14.84
CA PHE A 12 -11.11 5.62 15.20
C PHE A 12 -11.88 6.65 16.04
N GLU A 13 -13.14 6.86 15.69
CA GLU A 13 -14.12 7.54 16.53
C GLU A 13 -14.97 6.48 17.24
N ASP A 14 -14.66 6.17 18.50
CA ASP A 14 -15.39 5.18 19.29
C ASP A 14 -16.72 5.75 19.80
N GLU A 15 -17.83 5.28 19.23
CA GLU A 15 -19.16 5.72 19.58
C GLU A 15 -19.60 5.26 20.98
N LEU A 16 -19.08 4.13 21.46
CA LEU A 16 -19.36 3.67 22.83
C LEU A 16 -18.65 4.57 23.83
N ALA A 17 -17.38 4.89 23.60
CA ALA A 17 -16.63 5.82 24.45
C ALA A 17 -17.31 7.20 24.50
N LYS A 18 -17.86 7.66 23.37
CA LYS A 18 -18.67 8.89 23.32
C LYS A 18 -19.93 8.79 24.20
N ILE A 19 -20.67 7.67 24.13
CA ILE A 19 -21.87 7.46 24.97
C ILE A 19 -21.49 7.38 26.45
N ILE A 20 -20.39 6.70 26.80
CA ILE A 20 -19.88 6.66 28.17
C ILE A 20 -19.58 8.08 28.67
N GLY A 21 -18.93 8.91 27.84
CA GLY A 21 -18.71 10.33 28.14
C GLY A 21 -20.01 11.11 28.36
N GLU A 22 -21.02 10.91 27.52
CA GLU A 22 -22.36 11.52 27.67
C GLU A 22 -23.07 11.09 28.98
N ARG A 23 -22.74 9.91 29.52
CA ARG A 23 -23.27 9.38 30.79
C ARG A 23 -22.49 9.82 32.03
N GLY A 24 -21.50 10.70 31.87
CA GLY A 24 -20.65 11.19 32.98
C GLY A 24 -19.29 10.50 33.09
N GLY A 25 -18.90 9.68 32.11
CA GLY A 25 -17.59 9.04 32.04
C GLY A 25 -17.43 7.83 32.96
N THR A 26 -16.18 7.42 33.17
CA THR A 26 -15.82 6.33 34.08
C THR A 26 -15.82 6.84 35.53
N PRO A 27 -16.59 6.24 36.44
CA PRO A 27 -16.55 6.59 37.86
C PRO A 27 -15.14 6.42 38.44
N GLU A 28 -14.69 7.32 39.32
CA GLU A 28 -13.36 7.26 39.95
C GLU A 28 -13.10 5.91 40.65
N SER A 29 -14.15 5.30 41.20
CA SER A 29 -14.10 4.00 41.88
C SER A 29 -13.85 2.80 40.97
N LEU A 30 -13.95 2.99 39.65
CA LEU A 30 -13.77 2.02 38.58
C LEU A 30 -12.57 2.38 37.67
N THR A 31 -11.55 3.01 38.24
CA THR A 31 -10.28 3.31 37.57
C THR A 31 -9.20 2.29 37.93
N VAL A 32 -8.22 2.14 37.04
CA VAL A 32 -7.04 1.30 37.30
C VAL A 32 -6.26 1.86 38.48
N GLU A 33 -6.11 3.18 38.54
CA GLU A 33 -5.40 3.91 39.60
C GLU A 33 -6.01 3.63 40.97
N SER A 34 -7.34 3.80 41.14
CA SER A 34 -8.01 3.52 42.42
C SER A 34 -7.93 2.05 42.82
N THR A 35 -7.82 1.14 41.85
CA THR A 35 -7.68 -0.30 42.09
C THR A 35 -6.27 -0.63 42.54
N LEU A 36 -5.26 -0.05 41.89
CA LEU A 36 -3.86 -0.18 42.27
C LEU A 36 -3.62 0.36 43.69
N GLU A 37 -4.15 1.55 44.02
CA GLU A 37 -4.05 2.12 45.36
C GLU A 37 -4.61 1.19 46.45
N LYS A 38 -5.78 0.56 46.20
CA LYS A 38 -6.39 -0.40 47.14
C LYS A 38 -5.57 -1.67 47.30
N VAL A 39 -4.88 -2.13 46.25
CA VAL A 39 -4.04 -3.33 46.31
C VAL A 39 -2.74 -3.03 47.04
N TYR A 40 -2.08 -1.91 46.73
CA TYR A 40 -0.85 -1.50 47.39
C TYR A 40 -1.02 -1.19 48.88
N ALA A 41 -2.21 -0.73 49.30
CA ALA A 41 -2.52 -0.51 50.71
C ALA A 41 -2.58 -1.81 51.57
N LYS A 42 -2.51 -3.01 50.96
CA LYS A 42 -2.62 -4.29 51.67
C LYS A 42 -1.28 -4.87 52.16
N ASP A 43 -0.15 -4.17 51.95
CA ASP A 43 1.20 -4.60 52.35
C ASP A 43 1.57 -6.05 51.95
N LEU A 44 1.02 -6.53 50.83
CA LEU A 44 1.28 -7.86 50.29
C LEU A 44 2.69 -7.93 49.64
N ARG A 45 3.26 -9.13 49.48
CA ARG A 45 4.57 -9.30 48.82
C ARG A 45 4.59 -10.51 47.87
N GLY A 46 5.43 -10.42 46.84
CA GLY A 46 5.69 -11.51 45.90
C GLY A 46 4.42 -12.01 45.19
N GLU A 47 4.23 -13.32 45.17
CA GLU A 47 3.11 -13.99 44.49
C GLU A 47 1.73 -13.58 45.02
N GLU A 48 1.62 -13.22 46.31
CA GLU A 48 0.35 -12.80 46.91
C GLU A 48 -0.11 -11.44 46.36
N MET A 49 0.84 -10.53 46.12
CA MET A 49 0.56 -9.24 45.50
C MET A 49 0.10 -9.43 44.05
N GLU A 50 0.78 -10.28 43.29
CA GLU A 50 0.43 -10.57 41.89
C GLU A 50 -0.97 -11.22 41.79
N ALA A 51 -1.25 -12.21 42.63
CA ALA A 51 -2.56 -12.86 42.67
C ALA A 51 -3.69 -11.90 43.09
N GLU A 52 -3.42 -10.98 44.02
CA GLU A 52 -4.36 -9.93 44.42
C GLU A 52 -4.58 -8.93 43.27
N LEU A 53 -3.51 -8.48 42.62
CA LEU A 53 -3.57 -7.56 41.48
C LEU A 53 -4.39 -8.17 40.34
N GLN A 54 -4.13 -9.44 40.00
CA GLN A 54 -4.88 -10.16 38.97
C GLN A 54 -6.37 -10.28 39.34
N ARG A 55 -6.68 -10.60 40.60
CA ARG A 55 -8.08 -10.70 41.07
C ARG A 55 -8.78 -9.36 41.06
N ALA A 56 -8.13 -8.32 41.56
CA ALA A 56 -8.66 -6.96 41.61
C ALA A 56 -8.88 -6.40 40.19
N THR A 57 -7.93 -6.63 39.28
CA THR A 57 -8.05 -6.26 37.86
C THR A 57 -9.22 -6.99 37.20
N LYS A 58 -9.39 -8.29 37.44
CA LYS A 58 -10.50 -9.07 36.89
C LYS A 58 -11.85 -8.56 37.40
N GLU A 59 -11.94 -8.25 38.69
CA GLU A 59 -13.16 -7.71 39.30
C GLU A 59 -13.46 -6.29 38.81
N LEU A 60 -12.43 -5.44 38.67
CA LEU A 60 -12.54 -4.11 38.07
C LEU A 60 -13.12 -4.21 36.65
N MET A 61 -12.55 -5.05 35.79
CA MET A 61 -13.03 -5.24 34.41
C MET A 61 -14.47 -5.74 34.37
N ARG A 62 -14.85 -6.65 35.29
CA ARG A 62 -16.23 -7.16 35.41
C ARG A 62 -17.20 -6.04 35.77
N ARG A 63 -16.90 -5.28 36.83
CA ARG A 63 -17.73 -4.17 37.29
C ARG A 63 -17.82 -3.03 36.28
N TYR A 64 -16.70 -2.69 35.64
CA TYR A 64 -16.66 -1.69 34.57
C TYR A 64 -17.59 -2.09 33.43
N ARG A 65 -17.54 -3.36 33.00
CA ARG A 65 -18.46 -3.86 31.96
C ARG A 65 -19.92 -3.74 32.39
N GLU A 66 -20.26 -4.18 33.59
CA GLU A 66 -21.66 -4.19 34.05
C GLU A 66 -22.24 -2.80 34.31
N GLU A 67 -21.47 -1.92 34.95
CA GLU A 67 -21.93 -0.61 35.40
C GLU A 67 -21.79 0.46 34.30
N VAL A 68 -20.80 0.32 33.41
CA VAL A 68 -20.43 1.34 32.41
C VAL A 68 -20.72 0.88 30.97
N GLU A 69 -20.13 -0.24 30.52
CA GLU A 69 -20.21 -0.66 29.12
C GLU A 69 -21.62 -1.13 28.73
N LEU A 70 -22.23 -2.06 29.48
CA LEU A 70 -23.52 -2.67 29.11
C LEU A 70 -24.65 -1.63 28.93
N PRO A 71 -24.86 -0.66 29.84
CA PRO A 71 -25.91 0.32 29.61
C PRO A 71 -25.57 1.29 28.47
N ALA A 72 -24.28 1.53 28.18
CA ALA A 72 -23.86 2.31 27.03
C ALA A 72 -24.07 1.54 25.70
N ASP A 73 -23.82 0.23 25.69
CA ASP A 73 -24.10 -0.67 24.58
C ASP A 73 -25.60 -0.70 24.25
N GLU A 74 -26.48 -0.78 25.26
CA GLU A 74 -27.94 -0.73 25.05
C GLU A 74 -28.37 0.57 24.36
N ILE A 75 -27.83 1.72 24.77
CA ILE A 75 -28.09 3.01 24.13
C ILE A 75 -27.54 3.03 22.71
N LEU A 76 -26.33 2.50 22.48
CA LEU A 76 -25.72 2.44 21.17
C LEU A 76 -26.57 1.60 20.21
N LEU A 77 -27.05 0.44 20.66
CA LEU A 77 -27.94 -0.44 19.91
C LEU A 77 -29.24 0.26 19.52
N GLN A 78 -29.88 0.97 20.46
CA GLN A 78 -31.08 1.77 20.17
C GLN A 78 -30.81 2.88 19.16
N ARG A 79 -29.66 3.57 19.27
CA ARG A 79 -29.25 4.62 18.31
C ARG A 79 -29.03 4.06 16.92
N LYS A 80 -28.33 2.93 16.78
CA LYS A 80 -28.09 2.27 15.49
C LYS A 80 -29.37 1.71 14.87
N ALA A 81 -30.29 1.20 15.69
CA ALA A 81 -31.61 0.76 15.21
C ALA A 81 -32.46 1.93 14.67
N SER A 82 -32.40 3.09 15.31
CA SER A 82 -33.15 4.29 14.87
C SER A 82 -32.50 5.03 13.70
N ARG A 83 -31.19 4.86 13.50
CA ARG A 83 -30.40 5.50 12.44
C ARG A 83 -29.51 4.46 11.78
N PRO A 84 -30.04 3.71 10.80
CA PRO A 84 -29.26 2.71 10.09
C PRO A 84 -28.09 3.36 9.33
N SER A 85 -27.04 2.57 9.13
CA SER A 85 -25.83 3.04 8.45
C SER A 85 -26.14 3.56 7.05
N ALA A 86 -25.62 4.74 6.72
CA ALA A 86 -25.67 5.27 5.35
C ALA A 86 -24.65 4.59 4.42
N VAL A 87 -23.69 3.85 4.99
CA VAL A 87 -22.65 3.12 4.28
C VAL A 87 -23.16 1.72 3.97
N LYS A 88 -23.14 1.34 2.69
CA LYS A 88 -23.53 0.00 2.27
C LYS A 88 -22.50 -1.02 2.78
N LYS A 89 -22.96 -2.04 3.48
CA LYS A 89 -22.13 -3.16 3.95
C LYS A 89 -22.09 -4.23 2.86
N VAL A 90 -20.90 -4.54 2.35
CA VAL A 90 -20.71 -5.59 1.35
C VAL A 90 -20.15 -6.81 2.07
N ALA A 91 -21.03 -7.77 2.36
CA ALA A 91 -20.63 -9.05 2.90
C ALA A 91 -19.78 -9.78 1.86
N VAL A 92 -18.61 -10.26 2.28
CA VAL A 92 -17.73 -11.03 1.39
C VAL A 92 -17.91 -12.51 1.71
N PRO A 93 -18.21 -13.37 0.72
CA PRO A 93 -18.35 -14.80 0.97
C PRO A 93 -17.02 -15.35 1.49
N LEU A 94 -17.01 -15.88 2.72
CA LEU A 94 -15.85 -16.57 3.26
C LEU A 94 -15.92 -18.03 2.80
N THR A 95 -15.28 -18.34 1.67
CA THR A 95 -15.25 -19.71 1.14
C THR A 95 -13.92 -20.37 1.52
N GLY A 96 -13.94 -21.29 2.48
CA GLY A 96 -12.75 -22.01 2.96
C GLY A 96 -12.84 -22.44 4.43
N ASN A 97 -11.76 -23.01 4.98
CA ASN A 97 -11.63 -23.42 6.39
C ASN A 97 -11.56 -22.22 7.36
N CYS A 98 -12.49 -21.28 7.27
CA CYS A 98 -12.75 -20.32 8.33
C CYS A 98 -13.68 -21.01 9.34
N ASP A 99 -13.24 -21.08 10.60
CA ASP A 99 -14.10 -21.61 11.67
C ASP A 99 -15.28 -20.64 11.88
N ASP A 100 -16.42 -21.12 12.40
CA ASP A 100 -17.62 -20.29 12.63
C ASP A 100 -17.32 -19.02 13.45
N HIS A 101 -16.32 -19.09 14.34
CA HIS A 101 -15.81 -17.96 15.13
C HIS A 101 -15.19 -16.84 14.30
N ASP A 102 -14.57 -17.15 13.16
CA ASP A 102 -13.98 -16.15 12.26
C ASP A 102 -15.07 -15.41 11.48
N ALA A 103 -16.11 -16.12 11.05
CA ALA A 103 -17.23 -15.53 10.32
C ALA A 103 -17.97 -14.47 11.18
N ASP A 104 -18.24 -14.79 12.45
CA ASP A 104 -18.86 -13.86 13.41
C ASP A 104 -17.97 -12.62 13.63
N PHE A 105 -16.64 -12.82 13.72
CA PHE A 105 -15.68 -11.73 13.89
C PHE A 105 -15.73 -10.74 12.71
N TYR A 106 -15.65 -11.24 11.48
CA TYR A 106 -15.66 -10.37 10.28
C TYR A 106 -17.05 -9.73 10.04
N SER A 107 -18.14 -10.43 10.35
CA SER A 107 -19.49 -9.85 10.30
C SER A 107 -19.63 -8.70 11.29
N GLN A 108 -19.22 -8.92 12.55
CA GLN A 108 -19.26 -7.87 13.57
C GLN A 108 -18.36 -6.68 13.20
N ALA A 109 -17.19 -6.94 12.61
CA ALA A 109 -16.29 -5.91 12.10
C ALA A 109 -16.97 -5.06 11.03
N LEU A 110 -17.60 -5.70 10.04
CA LEU A 110 -18.30 -5.05 8.94
C LEU A 110 -19.47 -4.19 9.44
N ASP A 111 -20.30 -4.73 10.33
CA ASP A 111 -21.48 -4.04 10.84
C ASP A 111 -21.10 -2.79 11.65
N GLY A 112 -20.05 -2.88 12.46
CA GLY A 112 -19.64 -1.81 13.36
C GLY A 112 -18.69 -0.75 12.80
N ILE A 113 -18.28 -0.82 11.52
CA ILE A 113 -17.38 0.19 10.91
C ILE A 113 -18.14 1.16 9.98
N GLU A 114 -17.94 2.45 10.16
CA GLU A 114 -18.47 3.49 9.27
C GLU A 114 -17.38 4.50 8.88
N PRO A 115 -16.87 4.48 7.63
CA PRO A 115 -15.99 5.54 7.15
C PRO A 115 -16.73 6.86 7.07
N HIS A 116 -16.07 7.92 7.52
CA HIS A 116 -16.59 9.26 7.51
C HIS A 116 -15.49 10.26 7.16
N LEU A 117 -15.76 11.12 6.18
CA LEU A 117 -14.88 12.25 5.87
C LEU A 117 -15.19 13.37 6.85
N ARG A 118 -14.30 13.53 7.84
CA ARG A 118 -14.41 14.60 8.84
C ARG A 118 -14.16 15.96 8.21
N GLN A 119 -13.26 16.02 7.23
CA GLN A 119 -12.93 17.22 6.49
C GLN A 119 -12.49 16.86 5.08
N VAL A 120 -13.00 17.57 4.08
CA VAL A 120 -12.46 17.60 2.71
C VAL A 120 -11.91 18.99 2.50
N ALA A 121 -10.65 19.08 2.09
CA ALA A 121 -9.96 20.34 1.89
C ALA A 121 -9.20 20.33 0.57
N ASP A 122 -9.20 21.48 -0.10
CA ASP A 122 -8.39 21.69 -1.30
C ASP A 122 -6.91 21.71 -0.92
N PRO A 123 -6.02 21.08 -1.70
CA PRO A 123 -4.58 21.15 -1.46
C PRO A 123 -4.07 22.59 -1.40
N PRO A 124 -3.15 22.93 -0.48
CA PRO A 124 -2.37 22.03 0.39
C PRO A 124 -3.10 21.59 1.67
N GLY A 125 -4.39 21.90 1.82
CA GLY A 125 -5.22 21.40 2.91
C GLY A 125 -5.31 19.87 2.93
N LEU A 126 -5.32 19.32 4.15
CA LEU A 126 -5.43 17.87 4.36
C LEU A 126 -6.89 17.44 4.47
N THR A 127 -7.23 16.39 3.71
CA THR A 127 -8.50 15.67 3.82
C THR A 127 -8.36 14.58 4.89
N SER A 128 -9.25 14.62 5.88
CA SER A 128 -9.24 13.71 7.03
C SER A 128 -10.36 12.70 6.92
N LEU A 129 -9.97 11.43 6.80
CA LEU A 129 -10.86 10.28 6.88
C LEU A 129 -10.77 9.68 8.29
N VAL A 130 -11.92 9.34 8.88
CA VAL A 130 -12.02 8.66 10.16
C VAL A 130 -12.89 7.41 10.02
N LEU A 131 -12.64 6.40 10.85
CA LEU A 131 -13.53 5.24 10.97
C LEU A 131 -14.32 5.36 12.27
N ARG A 132 -15.62 5.57 12.17
CA ARG A 132 -16.52 5.44 13.33
C ARG A 132 -16.68 3.96 13.65
N VAL A 133 -16.47 3.62 14.92
CA VAL A 133 -16.56 2.24 15.39
C VAL A 133 -17.65 2.11 16.44
N SER A 134 -18.51 1.11 16.25
CA SER A 134 -19.72 0.88 17.06
C SER A 134 -19.77 -0.54 17.62
N TRP A 135 -18.61 -1.18 17.76
CA TRP A 135 -18.53 -2.55 18.27
C TRP A 135 -18.97 -2.62 19.73
N PRO A 136 -19.62 -3.71 20.19
CA PRO A 136 -19.98 -3.86 21.61
C PRO A 136 -18.76 -3.92 22.54
N GLY A 137 -18.90 -3.53 23.81
CA GLY A 137 -17.84 -3.62 24.83
C GLY A 137 -17.24 -5.03 24.99
N GLY A 138 -18.05 -6.05 24.70
CA GLY A 138 -17.69 -7.47 24.65
C GLY A 138 -16.69 -7.88 23.55
N SER A 139 -16.59 -7.09 22.48
CA SER A 139 -15.99 -7.52 21.22
C SER A 139 -14.47 -7.69 21.30
N ALA A 140 -13.96 -8.73 20.63
CA ALA A 140 -12.52 -8.91 20.41
C ALA A 140 -11.90 -7.74 19.63
N LEU A 141 -12.69 -7.05 18.80
CA LEU A 141 -12.26 -5.92 17.98
C LEU A 141 -11.83 -4.71 18.82
N ARG A 142 -12.34 -4.59 20.06
CA ARG A 142 -11.97 -3.52 21.00
C ARG A 142 -10.63 -3.75 21.72
N ARG A 143 -10.00 -4.92 21.56
CA ARG A 143 -8.76 -5.28 22.27
C ARG A 143 -7.48 -4.81 21.59
N PHE A 144 -7.58 -4.14 20.43
CA PHE A 144 -6.45 -3.80 19.57
C PHE A 144 -6.48 -2.28 19.22
N PRO A 145 -5.40 -1.69 18.68
CA PRO A 145 -5.16 -0.26 18.61
C PRO A 145 -6.23 0.51 17.82
N THR A 146 -6.32 1.79 18.15
CA THR A 146 -7.39 2.74 17.81
C THR A 146 -7.24 3.36 16.41
N GLY A 147 -6.85 2.58 15.40
CA GLY A 147 -6.63 3.13 14.07
C GLY A 147 -6.49 2.12 12.93
N ALA A 148 -6.48 2.68 11.73
CA ALA A 148 -6.23 2.00 10.47
C ALA A 148 -5.17 2.77 9.67
N TYR A 149 -4.60 2.10 8.67
CA TYR A 149 -3.60 2.67 7.78
C TYR A 149 -4.00 2.47 6.32
N ILE A 150 -4.09 3.55 5.55
CA ILE A 150 -4.34 3.50 4.11
C ILE A 150 -3.06 3.05 3.40
N SER A 151 -3.08 1.84 2.89
CA SER A 151 -1.93 1.27 2.19
C SER A 151 -1.87 1.72 0.74
N SER A 152 -3.00 1.72 0.04
CA SER A 152 -3.06 2.10 -1.38
C SER A 152 -4.44 2.62 -1.78
N ALA A 153 -4.49 3.23 -2.96
CA ALA A 153 -5.69 3.76 -3.56
C ALA A 153 -5.68 3.52 -5.07
N ASP A 154 -6.87 3.29 -5.64
CA ASP A 154 -7.06 3.27 -7.07
C ASP A 154 -8.46 3.80 -7.41
N HIS A 155 -8.52 4.87 -8.20
CA HIS A 155 -9.76 5.55 -8.56
C HIS A 155 -10.65 5.89 -7.34
N ASN A 156 -11.81 5.23 -7.21
CA ASN A 156 -12.79 5.39 -6.13
C ASN A 156 -12.51 4.50 -4.90
N LEU A 157 -11.46 3.67 -4.94
CA LEU A 157 -11.17 2.66 -3.94
C LEU A 157 -10.00 3.07 -3.05
N LEU A 158 -10.16 2.83 -1.75
CA LEU A 158 -9.09 2.90 -0.75
C LEU A 158 -8.97 1.54 -0.06
N ALA A 159 -7.75 1.05 0.12
CA ALA A 159 -7.46 -0.15 0.88
C ALA A 159 -6.71 0.16 2.17
N PHE A 160 -7.12 -0.52 3.25
CA PHE A 160 -6.62 -0.28 4.59
C PHE A 160 -6.16 -1.58 5.24
N TYR A 161 -5.14 -1.45 6.10
CA TYR A 161 -5.00 -2.35 7.23
C TYR A 161 -5.75 -1.79 8.43
N VAL A 162 -6.61 -2.60 9.04
CA VAL A 162 -7.30 -2.25 10.27
C VAL A 162 -6.68 -3.03 11.43
N GLY A 163 -6.26 -2.33 12.47
CA GLY A 163 -5.57 -2.92 13.62
C GLY A 163 -4.09 -3.27 13.36
N PRO A 164 -3.48 -4.10 14.23
CA PRO A 164 -2.06 -4.43 14.21
C PRO A 164 -1.73 -5.49 13.15
N TYR A 165 -2.75 -6.06 12.51
CA TYR A 165 -2.57 -7.09 11.51
C TYR A 165 -1.62 -6.63 10.39
N ARG A 166 -0.60 -7.46 10.14
CA ARG A 166 0.26 -7.41 8.97
C ARG A 166 0.50 -8.86 8.51
N PRO A 167 0.62 -9.13 7.20
CA PRO A 167 0.93 -10.45 6.69
C PRO A 167 2.10 -11.10 7.44
N GLY A 168 1.95 -12.39 7.79
CA GLY A 168 2.97 -13.16 8.49
C GLY A 168 2.94 -13.03 10.03
N PHE A 169 2.28 -12.03 10.59
CA PHE A 169 2.15 -11.83 12.03
C PHE A 169 0.79 -12.31 12.55
N ALA A 170 0.79 -13.06 13.66
CA ALA A 170 -0.42 -13.54 14.34
C ALA A 170 -1.07 -12.44 15.19
N ALA A 171 -1.40 -11.32 14.55
CA ALA A 171 -2.05 -10.17 15.18
C ALA A 171 -3.49 -10.04 14.66
N ALA A 172 -4.42 -9.63 15.52
CA ALA A 172 -5.80 -9.42 15.11
C ALA A 172 -5.94 -8.24 14.14
N GLY A 173 -7.02 -8.22 13.36
CA GLY A 173 -7.26 -7.18 12.36
C GLY A 173 -7.70 -7.77 11.03
N PHE A 174 -7.82 -6.93 10.02
CA PHE A 174 -8.32 -7.31 8.71
C PHE A 174 -7.98 -6.25 7.66
N TYR A 175 -8.25 -6.59 6.41
CA TYR A 175 -8.24 -5.63 5.32
C TYR A 175 -9.61 -4.97 5.22
N LEU A 176 -9.65 -3.66 5.02
CA LEU A 176 -10.87 -2.93 4.69
C LEU A 176 -10.73 -2.36 3.29
N VAL A 177 -11.80 -2.39 2.51
CA VAL A 177 -11.89 -1.65 1.24
C VAL A 177 -13.05 -0.67 1.35
N TYR A 178 -12.76 0.61 1.13
CA TYR A 178 -13.77 1.65 1.02
C TYR A 178 -13.95 2.03 -0.45
N ASP A 179 -15.18 1.95 -0.92
CA ASP A 179 -15.60 2.47 -2.21
C ASP A 179 -16.36 3.78 -2.02
N ALA A 180 -15.73 4.88 -2.41
CA ALA A 180 -16.30 6.23 -2.33
C ALA A 180 -17.46 6.45 -3.31
N TRP A 181 -17.49 5.75 -4.44
CA TRP A 181 -18.56 5.83 -5.43
C TRP A 181 -19.83 5.15 -4.93
N ALA A 182 -19.72 3.89 -4.50
CA ALA A 182 -20.85 3.15 -3.96
C ALA A 182 -21.18 3.56 -2.53
N ASN A 183 -20.35 4.39 -1.87
CA ASN A 183 -20.37 4.62 -0.44
C ASN A 183 -20.53 3.29 0.33
N SER A 184 -19.62 2.36 0.07
CA SER A 184 -19.69 1.00 0.58
C SER A 184 -18.38 0.55 1.18
N VAL A 185 -18.46 -0.38 2.13
CA VAL A 185 -17.29 -1.03 2.73
C VAL A 185 -17.38 -2.54 2.62
N ALA A 186 -16.21 -3.15 2.41
CA ALA A 186 -16.02 -4.59 2.45
C ALA A 186 -14.90 -4.92 3.45
N VAL A 187 -15.14 -5.89 4.32
CA VAL A 187 -14.12 -6.45 5.22
C VAL A 187 -13.59 -7.72 4.57
N VAL A 188 -12.29 -7.73 4.28
CA VAL A 188 -11.60 -8.88 3.65
C VAL A 188 -10.75 -9.57 4.72
N PRO A 189 -10.88 -10.92 4.84
CA PRO A 189 -10.21 -11.67 5.89
C PRO A 189 -8.69 -11.66 5.72
N GLN A 190 -7.99 -11.97 6.82
CA GLN A 190 -6.55 -12.15 6.81
C GLN A 190 -6.10 -13.24 5.82
N LEU A 191 -4.84 -13.15 5.39
CA LEU A 191 -4.19 -14.22 4.64
C LEU A 191 -4.14 -15.52 5.46
N PRO A 192 -4.27 -16.70 4.82
CA PRO A 192 -4.23 -17.98 5.55
C PRO A 192 -2.89 -18.21 6.27
N SER A 193 -2.94 -18.26 7.61
CA SER A 193 -1.76 -18.35 8.48
C SER A 193 -0.97 -19.65 8.35
N ARG A 194 -1.61 -20.73 7.87
CA ARG A 194 -0.95 -22.03 7.63
C ARG A 194 0.05 -21.98 6.48
N SER A 195 -0.23 -21.20 5.44
CA SER A 195 0.62 -21.05 4.25
C SER A 195 1.59 -19.87 4.36
N ILE A 196 1.21 -18.83 5.11
CA ILE A 196 1.94 -17.55 5.17
C ILE A 196 2.20 -17.22 6.64
N ASN A 197 3.47 -17.24 7.04
CA ASN A 197 3.92 -16.92 8.40
C ASN A 197 5.28 -16.21 8.36
N ALA A 198 5.63 -15.54 9.47
CA ALA A 198 6.86 -14.77 9.61
C ALA A 198 8.17 -15.59 9.46
N PHE A 199 8.11 -16.93 9.47
CA PHE A 199 9.29 -17.77 9.28
C PHE A 199 9.54 -18.14 7.81
N SER A 200 8.51 -18.02 6.97
CA SER A 200 8.56 -18.40 5.55
C SER A 200 8.46 -17.22 4.60
N HIS A 201 7.90 -16.11 5.08
CA HIS A 201 7.64 -14.92 4.30
C HIS A 201 7.99 -13.67 5.10
N CYS A 202 8.36 -12.61 4.38
CA CYS A 202 8.45 -11.26 4.91
C CYS A 202 7.47 -10.34 4.19
N ASN A 203 7.22 -9.17 4.78
CA ASN A 203 6.45 -8.12 4.11
C ASN A 203 7.37 -7.38 3.14
N ILE A 204 6.92 -7.15 1.90
CA ILE A 204 7.68 -6.35 0.94
C ILE A 204 7.77 -4.87 1.34
N GLY A 205 6.89 -4.37 2.20
CA GLY A 205 6.91 -2.99 2.70
C GLY A 205 5.51 -2.34 2.77
N ALA A 206 5.25 -1.38 1.88
CA ALA A 206 4.14 -0.42 1.85
C ALA A 206 2.72 -0.98 1.95
N GLY A 207 2.57 -2.29 1.86
CA GLY A 207 1.38 -3.03 2.24
C GLY A 207 0.59 -3.63 1.09
N VAL A 208 -0.72 -3.71 1.27
CA VAL A 208 -1.68 -4.24 0.29
C VAL A 208 -1.97 -3.23 -0.82
N ALA A 209 -1.93 -3.71 -2.07
CA ALA A 209 -2.36 -2.95 -3.23
C ALA A 209 -3.86 -3.17 -3.51
N VAL A 210 -4.58 -2.14 -3.92
CA VAL A 210 -5.91 -2.23 -4.53
C VAL A 210 -5.84 -1.81 -5.99
N LEU A 211 -6.47 -2.60 -6.86
CA LEU A 211 -6.61 -2.30 -8.28
C LEU A 211 -8.07 -2.51 -8.68
N ARG A 212 -8.68 -1.52 -9.32
CA ARG A 212 -10.00 -1.63 -9.91
C ARG A 212 -9.90 -2.34 -11.25
N HIS A 213 -10.47 -3.52 -11.36
CA HIS A 213 -10.37 -4.34 -12.58
C HIS A 213 -11.61 -4.26 -13.47
N ASN A 214 -12.81 -4.02 -12.92
CA ASN A 214 -14.02 -3.76 -13.72
C ASN A 214 -14.84 -2.60 -13.15
N LEU A 215 -15.60 -1.96 -14.03
CA LEU A 215 -16.56 -0.93 -13.65
C LEU A 215 -17.81 -1.55 -13.00
N PRO A 216 -18.46 -0.83 -12.07
CA PRO A 216 -18.06 0.49 -11.56
C PRO A 216 -16.94 0.43 -10.50
N SER A 217 -16.85 -0.68 -9.77
CA SER A 217 -16.04 -0.77 -8.53
C SER A 217 -15.48 -2.16 -8.24
N ASP A 218 -15.48 -3.08 -9.20
CA ASP A 218 -14.90 -4.40 -8.97
C ASP A 218 -13.39 -4.26 -8.83
N TYR A 219 -12.87 -4.84 -7.77
CA TYR A 219 -11.48 -4.70 -7.36
C TYR A 219 -10.81 -6.03 -7.05
N ILE A 220 -9.48 -5.98 -7.12
CA ILE A 220 -8.57 -7.01 -6.63
C ILE A 220 -7.68 -6.39 -5.55
N LEU A 221 -7.54 -7.09 -4.43
CA LEU A 221 -6.49 -6.79 -3.45
C LEU A 221 -5.30 -7.70 -3.70
N VAL A 222 -4.11 -7.14 -3.60
CA VAL A 222 -2.87 -7.84 -3.90
C VAL A 222 -1.86 -7.64 -2.78
N GLU A 223 -1.35 -8.74 -2.26
CA GLU A 223 -0.24 -8.81 -1.32
C GLU A 223 0.92 -9.52 -2.01
N LEU A 224 2.11 -8.90 -1.99
CA LEU A 224 3.32 -9.48 -2.54
C LEU A 224 4.29 -9.77 -1.38
N LEU A 225 4.59 -11.05 -1.17
CA LEU A 225 5.29 -11.53 0.01
C LEU A 225 6.55 -12.29 -0.38
N PRO A 226 7.74 -11.67 -0.34
CA PRO A 226 8.99 -12.36 -0.60
C PRO A 226 9.20 -13.51 0.39
N ARG A 227 9.67 -14.65 -0.13
CA ARG A 227 9.96 -15.84 0.68
C ARG A 227 11.28 -15.66 1.41
N LEU A 228 11.37 -16.29 2.57
CA LEU A 228 12.61 -16.41 3.32
C LEU A 228 13.33 -17.70 2.92
N ASP A 229 14.64 -17.62 2.71
CA ASP A 229 15.50 -18.80 2.54
C ASP A 229 15.78 -19.48 3.90
N ASN A 230 16.51 -20.61 3.88
CA ASN A 230 16.86 -21.36 5.09
C ASN A 230 17.71 -20.56 6.09
N ARG A 231 18.28 -19.42 5.68
CA ARG A 231 19.06 -18.49 6.50
C ARG A 231 18.22 -17.30 6.97
N CYS A 232 16.91 -17.33 6.75
CA CYS A 232 15.97 -16.24 7.04
C CYS A 232 16.25 -14.96 6.23
N LEU A 233 16.88 -15.08 5.05
CA LEU A 233 17.14 -13.96 4.14
C LEU A 233 16.05 -13.87 3.06
N ILE A 234 15.83 -12.66 2.54
CA ILE A 234 14.87 -12.42 1.46
C ILE A 234 15.33 -13.13 0.18
N SER A 235 14.48 -13.98 -0.37
CA SER A 235 14.68 -14.65 -1.66
C SER A 235 14.09 -13.82 -2.81
N THR A 236 14.55 -14.08 -4.03
CA THR A 236 13.89 -13.61 -5.26
C THR A 236 12.57 -14.32 -5.52
N SER A 237 12.28 -15.44 -4.84
CA SER A 237 10.97 -16.08 -4.88
C SER A 237 9.99 -15.34 -3.96
N ALA A 238 8.76 -15.14 -4.42
CA ALA A 238 7.71 -14.48 -3.65
C ALA A 238 6.35 -15.12 -3.89
N THR A 239 5.47 -14.97 -2.91
CA THR A 239 4.08 -15.40 -3.00
C THR A 239 3.20 -14.20 -3.35
N PHE A 240 2.57 -14.27 -4.51
CA PHE A 240 1.61 -13.30 -5.01
C PHE A 240 0.20 -13.70 -4.59
N CYS A 241 -0.34 -13.00 -3.59
CA CYS A 241 -1.63 -13.29 -2.99
C CYS A 241 -2.69 -12.31 -3.52
N MET A 242 -3.78 -12.84 -4.05
CA MET A 242 -4.84 -12.06 -4.69
C MET A 242 -6.20 -12.36 -4.08
N TRP A 243 -6.97 -11.31 -3.81
CA TRP A 243 -8.37 -11.40 -3.41
C TRP A 243 -9.27 -10.70 -4.42
N TRP A 244 -10.16 -11.44 -5.06
CA TRP A 244 -11.10 -10.90 -6.03
C TRP A 244 -12.41 -10.53 -5.35
N SER A 245 -12.92 -9.34 -5.62
CA SER A 245 -14.23 -8.88 -5.14
C SER A 245 -15.41 -9.52 -5.89
N SER A 246 -15.22 -9.88 -7.15
CA SER A 246 -16.25 -10.43 -8.04
C SER A 246 -15.72 -11.55 -8.94
N GLY A 247 -16.63 -12.28 -9.58
CA GLY A 247 -16.31 -13.36 -10.51
C GLY A 247 -16.07 -14.73 -9.86
N PRO A 248 -15.67 -15.75 -10.66
CA PRO A 248 -15.53 -17.14 -10.19
C PRO A 248 -14.44 -17.36 -9.13
N ALA A 249 -13.51 -16.40 -9.03
CA ALA A 249 -12.37 -16.41 -8.13
C ALA A 249 -12.65 -15.69 -6.79
N ALA A 250 -13.82 -15.06 -6.64
CA ALA A 250 -14.15 -14.25 -5.47
C ALA A 250 -14.32 -15.06 -4.18
N GLY A 251 -14.11 -14.39 -3.04
CA GLY A 251 -14.38 -14.96 -1.72
C GLY A 251 -13.29 -15.88 -1.16
N ARG A 252 -12.10 -15.89 -1.76
CA ARG A 252 -10.91 -16.57 -1.25
C ARG A 252 -9.61 -15.91 -1.70
N TRP A 253 -8.57 -16.10 -0.90
CA TRP A 253 -7.21 -15.75 -1.29
C TRP A 253 -6.66 -16.77 -2.30
N ILE A 254 -6.17 -16.28 -3.44
CA ILE A 254 -5.48 -17.07 -4.45
C ILE A 254 -3.99 -16.78 -4.34
N GLN A 255 -3.19 -17.81 -4.18
CA GLN A 255 -1.73 -17.71 -4.07
C GLN A 255 -1.08 -18.20 -5.36
N LYS A 256 -0.12 -17.43 -5.86
CA LYS A 256 0.75 -17.82 -6.98
C LYS A 256 2.20 -17.59 -6.57
N GLU A 257 3.04 -18.58 -6.79
CA GLU A 257 4.48 -18.42 -6.63
C GLU A 257 5.03 -17.68 -7.86
N VAL A 258 5.84 -16.65 -7.61
CA VAL A 258 6.44 -15.80 -8.64
C VAL A 258 7.92 -15.60 -8.35
N VAL A 259 8.70 -15.36 -9.40
CA VAL A 259 10.11 -14.99 -9.28
C VAL A 259 10.23 -13.51 -9.61
N LEU A 260 10.79 -12.76 -8.68
CA LEU A 260 10.97 -11.32 -8.80
C LEU A 260 12.33 -11.04 -9.48
N PRO A 261 12.36 -10.21 -10.53
CA PRO A 261 13.55 -9.88 -11.32
C PRO A 261 14.39 -8.81 -10.61
N LEU A 262 14.71 -9.08 -9.36
CA LEU A 262 15.35 -8.16 -8.47
C LEU A 262 16.88 -8.18 -8.69
N PRO A 263 17.58 -7.04 -8.61
CA PRO A 263 19.02 -7.00 -8.74
C PRO A 263 19.71 -7.94 -7.74
N SER A 264 20.33 -9.00 -8.22
CA SER A 264 21.17 -9.90 -7.42
C SER A 264 22.60 -9.75 -7.91
N GLU A 265 23.29 -8.69 -7.48
CA GLU A 265 24.74 -8.64 -7.65
C GLU A 265 25.36 -9.58 -6.62
N PRO A 266 26.06 -10.65 -7.03
CA PRO A 266 26.92 -11.39 -6.13
C PRO A 266 28.21 -10.58 -5.93
N ASP A 267 28.49 -10.13 -4.70
CA ASP A 267 29.84 -9.67 -4.40
C ASP A 267 30.80 -10.85 -4.56
N GLU A 268 31.88 -10.68 -5.33
CA GLU A 268 32.88 -11.74 -5.58
C GLU A 268 33.56 -12.24 -4.28
N ASP A 269 33.45 -11.49 -3.18
CA ASP A 269 34.00 -11.82 -1.86
C ASP A 269 32.94 -12.13 -0.78
N SER A 270 31.65 -12.12 -1.10
CA SER A 270 30.57 -12.39 -0.14
C SER A 270 29.62 -13.47 -0.65
N SER A 271 29.37 -14.50 0.17
CA SER A 271 28.42 -15.59 -0.14
C SER A 271 26.94 -15.19 0.06
N GLN A 272 26.67 -13.89 0.08
CA GLN A 272 25.38 -13.31 0.45
C GLN A 272 24.85 -12.44 -0.70
N PRO A 273 23.60 -12.67 -1.17
CA PRO A 273 22.94 -11.68 -2.00
C PRO A 273 22.61 -10.44 -1.13
N ASP A 274 23.17 -9.30 -1.49
CA ASP A 274 23.10 -8.01 -0.79
C ASP A 274 21.75 -7.29 -1.00
N TYR A 275 20.68 -8.07 -1.20
CA TYR A 275 19.42 -7.56 -1.73
C TYR A 275 18.43 -7.17 -0.62
N ASN A 276 18.23 -5.86 -0.42
CA ASN A 276 17.38 -5.28 0.63
C ASN A 276 16.25 -4.38 0.09
N PHE A 277 15.50 -4.86 -0.91
CA PHE A 277 14.35 -4.11 -1.41
C PHE A 277 13.21 -4.08 -0.43
N CYS A 278 12.76 -2.86 -0.14
CA CYS A 278 11.60 -2.59 0.67
C CYS A 278 10.77 -1.56 -0.07
N ALA A 279 9.53 -1.90 -0.39
CA ALA A 279 8.58 -1.00 -1.01
C ALA A 279 8.19 0.09 0.01
N ASP A 280 8.57 1.33 -0.22
CA ASP A 280 8.15 2.47 0.59
C ASP A 280 6.78 3.01 0.13
N THR A 281 6.39 2.75 -1.13
CA THR A 281 5.06 3.10 -1.64
C THR A 281 4.56 2.14 -2.72
N ILE A 282 3.24 2.14 -2.93
CA ILE A 282 2.54 1.31 -3.92
C ILE A 282 1.47 2.14 -4.62
N PHE A 283 1.38 2.01 -5.94
CA PHE A 283 0.33 2.62 -6.73
C PHE A 283 0.03 1.82 -7.99
N THR A 284 -1.13 2.10 -8.58
CA THR A 284 -1.52 1.56 -9.89
C THR A 284 -0.91 2.40 -11.02
N ALA A 285 -0.53 1.73 -12.09
CA ALA A 285 -0.13 2.35 -13.34
C ALA A 285 -0.85 1.67 -14.51
N GLY A 286 -1.26 2.43 -15.51
CA GLY A 286 -2.08 1.88 -16.59
C GLY A 286 -3.44 1.37 -16.09
N THR A 287 -4.00 0.43 -16.84
CA THR A 287 -5.27 -0.24 -16.52
C THR A 287 -5.09 -1.47 -15.64
N ASN A 288 -3.95 -2.16 -15.73
CA ASN A 288 -3.72 -3.46 -15.09
C ASN A 288 -2.31 -3.65 -14.52
N CYS A 289 -1.56 -2.58 -14.25
CA CYS A 289 -0.22 -2.68 -13.67
C CYS A 289 -0.21 -2.21 -12.22
N LEU A 290 0.58 -2.89 -11.41
CA LEU A 290 0.87 -2.53 -10.02
C LEU A 290 2.36 -2.24 -9.88
N CYS A 291 2.69 -1.16 -9.17
CA CYS A 291 4.06 -0.74 -8.94
C CYS A 291 4.36 -0.78 -7.44
N TRP A 292 5.33 -1.60 -7.04
CA TRP A 292 5.97 -1.54 -5.72
C TRP A 292 7.25 -0.73 -5.86
N VAL A 293 7.38 0.33 -5.07
CA VAL A 293 8.46 1.29 -5.21
C VAL A 293 9.35 1.27 -3.99
N ASP A 294 10.60 0.91 -4.17
CA ASP A 294 11.69 1.20 -3.25
C ASP A 294 12.27 2.57 -3.64
N LEU A 295 12.09 3.59 -2.80
CA LEU A 295 12.52 4.97 -3.06
C LEU A 295 14.04 5.14 -3.02
N LEU A 296 14.81 4.10 -2.69
CA LEU A 296 16.27 4.08 -2.74
C LEU A 296 16.80 3.34 -3.97
N GLN A 297 16.12 2.29 -4.41
CA GLN A 297 16.64 1.37 -5.43
C GLN A 297 15.89 1.42 -6.77
N GLY A 298 14.56 1.43 -6.77
CA GLY A 298 13.80 1.32 -8.01
C GLY A 298 12.35 0.88 -7.85
N ILE A 299 11.76 0.52 -8.98
CA ILE A 299 10.35 0.12 -9.08
C ILE A 299 10.29 -1.33 -9.54
N LEU A 300 9.59 -2.16 -8.77
CA LEU A 300 9.11 -3.45 -9.22
C LEU A 300 7.72 -3.27 -9.82
N ILE A 301 7.61 -3.48 -11.13
CA ILE A 301 6.35 -3.35 -11.87
C ILE A 301 5.84 -4.75 -12.19
N CYS A 302 4.61 -5.04 -11.78
CA CYS A 302 3.86 -6.19 -12.27
C CYS A 302 3.01 -5.73 -13.45
N ASP A 303 3.36 -6.20 -14.64
CA ASP A 303 2.57 -6.02 -15.83
C ASP A 303 1.49 -7.11 -15.87
N HIS A 304 0.26 -6.72 -16.23
CA HIS A 304 -0.88 -7.62 -16.39
C HIS A 304 -1.24 -8.44 -15.14
N VAL A 305 -1.53 -7.76 -14.03
CA VAL A 305 -1.90 -8.34 -12.72
C VAL A 305 -3.01 -9.40 -12.82
N LEU A 306 -3.93 -9.23 -13.77
CA LEU A 306 -5.10 -10.10 -13.95
C LEU A 306 -4.79 -11.39 -14.73
N ASP A 307 -3.62 -11.51 -15.34
CA ASP A 307 -3.27 -12.66 -16.18
C ASP A 307 -2.94 -13.90 -15.33
N HIS A 308 -2.97 -15.08 -15.97
CA HIS A 308 -2.64 -16.34 -15.29
C HIS A 308 -1.19 -16.36 -14.79
N HIS A 309 -0.27 -15.72 -15.51
CA HIS A 309 1.14 -15.59 -15.17
C HIS A 309 1.51 -14.10 -15.12
N PRO A 310 1.43 -13.46 -13.95
CA PRO A 310 1.82 -12.06 -13.81
C PRO A 310 3.31 -11.91 -14.13
N GLU A 311 3.64 -10.97 -15.00
CA GLU A 311 5.02 -10.69 -15.39
C GLU A 311 5.56 -9.56 -14.52
N PHE A 312 6.79 -9.72 -14.05
CA PHE A 312 7.46 -8.70 -13.25
C PHE A 312 8.65 -8.18 -14.02
N ARG A 313 8.92 -6.89 -13.85
CA ARG A 313 10.17 -6.24 -14.27
C ARG A 313 10.62 -5.24 -13.23
N PHE A 314 11.93 -5.11 -13.09
CA PHE A 314 12.54 -4.12 -12.22
C PHE A 314 13.08 -2.95 -13.05
N VAL A 315 12.78 -1.73 -12.62
CA VAL A 315 13.30 -0.50 -13.20
C VAL A 315 14.07 0.23 -12.11
N ALA A 316 15.40 0.23 -12.20
CA ALA A 316 16.26 0.97 -11.28
C ALA A 316 15.97 2.47 -11.32
N LEU A 317 16.16 3.17 -10.21
CA LEU A 317 16.13 4.64 -10.18
C LEU A 317 17.20 5.25 -11.11
N PRO A 318 17.07 6.53 -11.48
CA PRO A 318 18.17 7.25 -12.12
C PRO A 318 19.47 7.05 -11.33
N TRP A 319 20.59 6.82 -12.01
CA TRP A 319 21.85 6.49 -11.33
C TRP A 319 22.31 7.58 -10.36
N GLU A 320 21.93 8.84 -10.61
CA GLU A 320 22.21 9.99 -9.73
C GLU A 320 21.40 9.95 -8.42
N CYS A 321 20.34 9.15 -8.37
CA CYS A 321 19.41 9.04 -7.24
C CYS A 321 19.47 7.69 -6.54
N SER A 322 20.00 6.67 -7.19
CA SER A 322 20.13 5.34 -6.60
C SER A 322 21.01 5.41 -5.35
N ILE A 323 20.49 4.95 -4.22
CA ILE A 323 21.22 4.82 -2.95
C ILE A 323 21.26 3.35 -2.60
N LYS A 324 22.46 2.81 -2.39
CA LYS A 324 22.61 1.49 -1.76
C LYS A 324 22.52 1.68 -0.25
N PRO A 325 21.54 1.05 0.44
CA PRO A 325 21.51 1.06 1.89
C PRO A 325 22.79 0.46 2.45
N ASP A 326 23.31 1.01 3.54
CA ASP A 326 24.39 0.38 4.29
C ASP A 326 23.85 -0.92 4.94
N PRO A 327 24.44 -2.10 4.69
CA PRO A 327 24.00 -3.35 5.32
C PRO A 327 24.04 -3.34 6.86
N GLU A 328 24.95 -2.55 7.45
CA GLU A 328 25.10 -2.42 8.91
C GLU A 328 24.37 -1.20 9.49
N GLY A 329 23.87 -0.31 8.62
CA GLY A 329 23.23 0.94 8.97
C GLY A 329 21.70 0.89 8.94
N ASP A 330 21.07 1.94 9.48
CA ASP A 330 19.63 2.15 9.30
C ASP A 330 19.34 2.57 7.84
N ARG A 331 18.35 1.93 7.21
CA ARG A 331 17.83 2.33 5.89
C ARG A 331 17.26 3.76 5.91
N GLY A 332 16.95 4.27 7.09
CA GLY A 332 16.35 5.58 7.31
C GLY A 332 14.90 5.60 6.83
N MET A 333 14.39 6.80 6.55
CA MET A 333 13.01 7.02 6.09
C MET A 333 13.01 7.69 4.71
N PRO A 334 13.09 6.91 3.61
CA PRO A 334 13.18 7.44 2.25
C PRO A 334 12.02 8.37 1.87
N ASP A 335 10.84 8.09 2.41
CA ASP A 335 9.61 8.86 2.23
C ASP A 335 9.70 10.30 2.78
N GLN A 336 10.64 10.59 3.70
CA GLN A 336 10.87 11.95 4.18
C GLN A 336 11.51 12.87 3.14
N TYR A 337 12.19 12.34 2.12
CA TYR A 337 12.92 13.18 1.15
C TYR A 337 12.67 12.76 -0.30
N ARG A 338 11.85 11.73 -0.52
CA ARG A 338 11.51 11.18 -1.82
C ARG A 338 10.05 10.75 -1.86
N SER A 339 9.48 10.74 -3.05
CA SER A 339 8.17 10.16 -3.28
C SER A 339 8.00 9.80 -4.74
N MET A 340 7.03 8.94 -5.01
CA MET A 340 6.71 8.51 -6.35
C MET A 340 5.21 8.28 -6.49
N CYS A 341 4.65 8.66 -7.64
CA CYS A 341 3.25 8.41 -7.97
C CYS A 341 3.08 8.22 -9.47
N CYS A 342 1.93 7.70 -9.87
CA CYS A 342 1.51 7.67 -11.26
C CYS A 342 0.50 8.78 -11.53
N VAL A 343 0.81 9.65 -12.49
CA VAL A 343 -0.07 10.70 -12.98
C VAL A 343 -0.82 10.20 -14.21
N ARG A 344 -2.15 10.33 -14.20
CA ARG A 344 -3.02 9.98 -15.32
C ARG A 344 -3.41 11.19 -16.16
N ARG A 345 -3.23 11.10 -17.48
CA ARG A 345 -3.54 12.14 -18.48
C ARG A 345 -4.34 11.52 -19.63
N GLY A 346 -5.66 11.42 -19.44
CA GLY A 346 -6.50 10.66 -20.36
C GLY A 346 -6.13 9.18 -20.33
N ASP A 347 -5.66 8.65 -21.47
CA ASP A 347 -5.15 7.29 -21.63
C ASP A 347 -3.67 7.16 -21.24
N ASP A 348 -2.94 8.28 -21.13
CA ASP A 348 -1.51 8.25 -20.87
C ASP A 348 -1.25 8.17 -19.36
N HIS A 349 -0.31 7.33 -18.98
CA HIS A 349 0.15 7.16 -17.60
C HIS A 349 1.62 7.54 -17.53
N ILE A 350 2.00 8.37 -16.56
CA ILE A 350 3.39 8.79 -16.39
C ILE A 350 3.74 8.63 -14.91
N ILE A 351 4.74 7.81 -14.63
CA ILE A 351 5.33 7.73 -13.30
C ILE A 351 6.18 8.99 -13.08
N LYS A 352 5.92 9.69 -11.98
CA LYS A 352 6.72 10.81 -11.50
C LYS A 352 7.43 10.43 -10.22
N PHE A 353 8.74 10.60 -10.20
CA PHE A 353 9.60 10.43 -9.04
C PHE A 353 10.12 11.81 -8.61
N ILE A 354 9.99 12.16 -7.35
CA ILE A 354 10.58 13.36 -6.76
C ILE A 354 11.64 12.97 -5.74
N SER A 355 12.77 13.67 -5.76
CA SER A 355 13.84 13.52 -4.77
C SER A 355 14.41 14.87 -4.38
N MET A 356 14.72 15.03 -3.10
CA MET A 356 15.61 16.07 -2.60
C MET A 356 17.06 15.66 -2.92
N HIS A 357 17.54 16.09 -4.08
CA HIS A 357 18.88 15.77 -4.57
C HIS A 357 19.96 16.46 -3.72
N GLY A 358 20.98 15.71 -3.31
CA GLY A 358 22.04 16.15 -2.38
C GLY A 358 21.72 15.90 -0.89
N HIS A 359 20.46 15.62 -0.53
CA HIS A 359 20.11 15.31 0.86
C HIS A 359 20.69 13.95 1.29
N GLY A 360 21.32 13.90 2.47
CA GLY A 360 22.03 12.70 2.97
C GLY A 360 23.36 12.39 2.27
N GLN A 361 23.77 13.19 1.27
CA GLN A 361 25.00 13.00 0.50
C GLN A 361 26.12 14.00 0.91
N GLY A 362 26.01 14.58 2.10
CA GLY A 362 26.98 15.56 2.63
C GLY A 362 26.86 16.98 2.09
N ALA A 363 25.88 17.27 1.22
CA ALA A 363 25.59 18.63 0.78
C ALA A 363 24.97 19.46 1.92
N ASP A 364 25.26 20.76 1.94
CA ASP A 364 24.54 21.69 2.81
C ASP A 364 23.06 21.72 2.40
N ILE A 365 22.16 21.79 3.38
CA ILE A 365 20.72 21.76 3.11
C ILE A 365 20.26 22.92 2.21
N SER A 366 20.97 24.06 2.19
CA SER A 366 20.68 25.20 1.33
C SER A 366 20.95 24.94 -0.16
N ASP A 367 21.84 24.00 -0.47
CA ASP A 367 22.22 23.59 -1.82
C ASP A 367 21.36 22.42 -2.34
N VAL A 368 20.60 21.76 -1.46
CA VAL A 368 19.67 20.69 -1.83
C VAL A 368 18.58 21.25 -2.76
N ALA A 369 18.25 20.47 -3.78
CA ALA A 369 17.22 20.81 -4.75
C ALA A 369 16.20 19.70 -4.92
N LEU A 370 14.92 20.06 -4.96
CA LEU A 370 13.84 19.18 -5.38
C LEU A 370 13.91 19.02 -6.89
N MET A 371 13.95 17.78 -7.33
CA MET A 371 14.08 17.37 -8.73
C MET A 371 13.00 16.34 -9.04
N ILE A 372 12.41 16.42 -10.23
CA ILE A 372 11.40 15.46 -10.70
C ILE A 372 11.99 14.66 -11.85
N TRP A 373 11.77 13.35 -11.87
CA TRP A 373 12.02 12.47 -13.00
C TRP A 373 10.73 11.84 -13.46
N THR A 374 10.65 11.55 -14.75
CA THR A 374 9.47 10.95 -15.38
C THR A 374 9.84 9.66 -16.08
N LEU A 375 8.94 8.68 -16.02
CA LEU A 375 9.06 7.38 -16.67
C LEU A 375 7.69 7.00 -17.25
N ASP A 376 7.68 6.56 -18.51
CA ASP A 376 6.51 5.89 -19.07
C ASP A 376 6.46 4.44 -18.53
N PRO A 377 5.42 4.07 -17.76
CA PRO A 377 5.27 2.72 -17.26
C PRO A 377 4.86 1.72 -18.34
N CYS A 378 4.29 2.15 -19.47
CA CYS A 378 3.77 1.26 -20.50
C CYS A 378 4.81 0.91 -21.58
N ASP A 379 5.92 1.64 -21.64
CA ASP A 379 7.05 1.36 -22.53
C ASP A 379 8.19 0.65 -21.76
N PRO A 380 8.44 -0.65 -21.99
CA PRO A 380 9.53 -1.38 -21.33
C PRO A 380 10.92 -0.83 -21.62
N MET A 381 11.09 -0.08 -22.71
CA MET A 381 12.35 0.55 -23.12
C MET A 381 12.48 1.99 -22.61
N SER A 382 11.44 2.52 -21.98
CA SER A 382 11.44 3.87 -21.42
C SER A 382 12.52 3.99 -20.35
N LYS A 383 13.25 5.09 -20.44
CA LYS A 383 14.26 5.49 -19.46
C LYS A 383 13.77 6.70 -18.70
N TRP A 384 14.27 6.85 -17.48
CA TRP A 384 14.04 8.04 -16.69
C TRP A 384 14.47 9.31 -17.44
N LYS A 385 13.57 10.29 -17.49
CA LYS A 385 13.83 11.62 -18.03
C LYS A 385 13.80 12.62 -16.90
N ALA A 386 14.92 13.29 -16.65
CA ALA A 386 14.97 14.38 -15.69
C ALA A 386 14.08 15.54 -16.14
N GLY A 387 13.38 16.14 -15.19
CA GLY A 387 12.60 17.35 -15.36
C GLY A 387 13.50 18.53 -15.74
N LYS A 388 12.93 19.50 -16.44
CA LYS A 388 13.67 20.71 -16.86
C LYS A 388 13.87 21.71 -15.72
N THR A 389 13.07 21.60 -14.67
CA THR A 389 13.03 22.53 -13.55
C THR A 389 13.38 21.85 -12.24
N SER A 390 14.00 22.60 -11.35
CA SER A 390 14.42 22.18 -10.02
C SER A 390 14.13 23.29 -9.04
N PHE A 391 13.86 22.96 -7.77
CA PHE A 391 13.52 23.95 -6.76
C PHE A 391 14.51 23.85 -5.61
N ARG A 392 15.34 24.88 -5.38
CA ARG A 392 16.33 24.87 -4.30
C ARG A 392 15.68 25.18 -2.96
N ILE A 393 16.16 24.54 -1.90
CA ILE A 393 15.65 24.82 -0.56
C ILE A 393 16.00 26.25 -0.11
N SER A 394 17.13 26.81 -0.56
CA SER A 394 17.44 28.23 -0.35
C SER A 394 16.40 29.18 -0.95
N ASP A 395 15.82 28.86 -2.10
CA ASP A 395 14.74 29.64 -2.71
C ASP A 395 13.47 29.60 -1.85
N LEU A 396 13.17 28.43 -1.25
CA LEU A 396 12.03 28.26 -0.32
C LEU A 396 12.13 29.25 0.84
N TRP A 397 13.29 29.31 1.48
CA TRP A 397 13.51 30.19 2.63
C TRP A 397 13.52 31.66 2.28
N CYS A 398 13.74 32.00 1.01
CA CYS A 398 13.70 33.37 0.53
C CYS A 398 12.28 33.85 0.21
N ASP A 399 11.32 32.93 0.02
CA ASP A 399 9.95 33.22 -0.39
C ASP A 399 9.19 34.06 0.67
N PRO A 400 8.45 35.10 0.24
CA PRO A 400 7.69 35.96 1.16
C PRO A 400 6.62 35.23 1.98
N ILE A 401 5.94 34.24 1.40
CA ILE A 401 4.93 33.43 2.11
C ILE A 401 5.65 32.60 3.17
N TYR A 402 6.73 31.92 2.79
CA TYR A 402 7.49 31.10 3.74
C TYR A 402 8.00 31.91 4.94
N LYS A 403 8.69 33.02 4.69
CA LYS A 403 9.26 33.88 5.75
C LYS A 403 8.22 34.43 6.72
N ARG A 404 6.99 34.61 6.25
CA ARG A 404 5.88 35.09 7.08
C ARG A 404 5.38 34.01 8.03
N GLU A 405 5.33 32.77 7.56
CA GLU A 405 4.70 31.68 8.31
C GLU A 405 5.72 30.90 9.19
N LEU A 406 6.96 30.73 8.72
CA LEU A 406 7.90 29.75 9.26
C LEU A 406 9.37 30.26 9.30
N PRO A 407 10.17 29.82 10.29
CA PRO A 407 11.62 29.99 10.25
C PRO A 407 12.25 29.04 9.19
N PRO A 408 13.48 29.31 8.73
CA PRO A 408 14.22 28.40 7.84
C PRO A 408 14.39 27.01 8.47
N ARG A 409 13.70 26.02 7.89
CA ARG A 409 13.72 24.61 8.28
C ARG A 409 13.87 23.71 7.07
N THR A 410 14.41 22.53 7.30
CA THR A 410 14.46 21.45 6.31
C THR A 410 13.03 20.97 6.02
N PRO A 411 12.55 21.08 4.77
CA PRO A 411 11.29 20.47 4.40
C PRO A 411 11.42 18.95 4.28
N SER A 412 10.30 18.25 4.37
CA SER A 412 10.20 16.80 4.27
C SER A 412 8.92 16.36 3.55
N CYS A 413 8.79 15.06 3.32
CA CYS A 413 7.63 14.37 2.75
C CYS A 413 7.14 15.03 1.44
N PRO A 414 7.99 15.14 0.39
CA PRO A 414 7.56 15.71 -0.87
C PRO A 414 6.46 14.85 -1.50
N VAL A 415 5.39 15.45 -2.02
CA VAL A 415 4.30 14.76 -2.73
C VAL A 415 4.04 15.47 -4.04
N VAL A 416 3.97 14.72 -5.14
CA VAL A 416 3.70 15.28 -6.47
C VAL A 416 2.19 15.41 -6.68
N SER A 417 1.75 16.54 -7.25
CA SER A 417 0.35 16.72 -7.66
C SER A 417 -0.03 15.75 -8.79
N LEU A 418 -1.20 15.13 -8.68
CA LEU A 418 -1.78 14.27 -9.70
C LEU A 418 -2.44 15.09 -10.82
N VAL A 419 -2.81 16.34 -10.53
CA VAL A 419 -3.56 17.21 -11.46
C VAL A 419 -2.65 18.23 -12.12
N GLN A 420 -1.70 18.83 -11.40
CA GLN A 420 -0.85 19.92 -11.90
C GLN A 420 0.59 19.45 -12.07
N ASP A 421 1.17 19.64 -13.26
CA ASP A 421 2.44 18.97 -13.58
C ASP A 421 3.65 19.49 -12.81
N ASP A 422 3.62 20.77 -12.47
CA ASP A 422 4.72 21.51 -11.86
C ASP A 422 4.45 21.85 -10.39
N VAL A 423 3.41 21.26 -9.79
CA VAL A 423 3.06 21.50 -8.40
C VAL A 423 3.49 20.34 -7.54
N ILE A 424 4.15 20.68 -6.45
CA ILE A 424 4.55 19.73 -5.40
C ILE A 424 4.07 20.23 -4.05
N TYR A 425 3.85 19.31 -3.14
CA TYR A 425 3.51 19.56 -1.76
C TYR A 425 4.66 19.12 -0.87
N ILE A 426 4.98 19.89 0.16
CA ILE A 426 6.01 19.55 1.13
C ILE A 426 5.50 19.83 2.55
N THR A 427 6.04 19.10 3.51
CA THR A 427 5.77 19.31 4.93
C THR A 427 6.95 20.03 5.57
N VAL A 428 6.68 20.97 6.47
CA VAL A 428 7.70 21.68 7.24
C VAL A 428 7.30 21.65 8.71
N GLU A 429 8.13 21.03 9.54
CA GLU A 429 7.89 20.90 10.97
C GLU A 429 8.69 21.92 11.79
N ASP A 430 8.08 22.46 12.85
CA ASP A 430 8.75 23.29 13.84
C ASP A 430 8.86 22.57 15.19
N MET A 431 9.76 21.58 15.24
CA MET A 431 10.01 20.73 16.43
C MET A 431 10.44 21.51 17.68
N LEU A 432 10.90 22.76 17.54
CA LEU A 432 11.41 23.57 18.67
C LEU A 432 10.32 24.43 19.33
N ASN A 433 9.10 24.44 18.81
CA ASN A 433 8.03 25.29 19.33
C ASN A 433 7.10 24.47 20.24
N THR A 434 7.43 24.47 21.53
CA THR A 434 6.63 23.81 22.58
C THR A 434 5.19 24.38 22.66
N GLU A 435 4.93 25.58 22.13
CA GLU A 435 3.65 26.29 22.25
C GLU A 435 2.83 26.37 20.94
N ALA A 436 2.42 25.22 20.39
CA ALA A 436 1.17 25.08 19.63
C ALA A 436 1.13 25.23 18.09
N ARG A 437 2.24 25.25 17.33
CA ARG A 437 2.17 25.12 15.86
C ARG A 437 2.42 23.68 15.40
N GLY A 438 1.44 23.09 14.71
CA GLY A 438 1.59 21.77 14.05
C GLY A 438 2.39 21.86 12.74
N PRO A 439 2.62 20.71 12.07
CA PRO A 439 3.36 20.68 10.80
C PRO A 439 2.65 21.51 9.72
N CYS A 440 3.39 22.34 8.98
CA CYS A 440 2.88 23.11 7.86
C CYS A 440 2.95 22.31 6.57
N VAL A 441 1.90 22.34 5.75
CA VAL A 441 1.93 21.81 4.39
C VAL A 441 1.97 22.97 3.40
N LEU A 442 2.98 23.01 2.54
CA LEU A 442 3.16 24.05 1.52
C LEU A 442 2.89 23.48 0.14
N SER A 443 2.30 24.30 -0.73
CA SER A 443 2.23 24.03 -2.17
C SER A 443 3.28 24.88 -2.89
N LEU A 444 4.12 24.26 -3.71
CA LEU A 444 5.18 24.92 -4.48
C LEU A 444 4.92 24.81 -5.97
N ASP A 445 5.26 25.86 -6.70
CA ASP A 445 5.31 25.85 -8.17
C ASP A 445 6.77 25.72 -8.61
N MET A 446 7.12 24.54 -9.14
CA MET A 446 8.46 24.18 -9.59
C MET A 446 8.94 25.04 -10.75
N ASN A 447 8.03 25.52 -11.61
CA ASN A 447 8.38 26.33 -12.77
C ASN A 447 8.52 27.81 -12.42
N LYS A 448 7.72 28.30 -11.48
CA LYS A 448 7.78 29.69 -11.01
C LYS A 448 8.73 29.89 -9.83
N HIS A 449 9.33 28.82 -9.29
CA HIS A 449 10.24 28.85 -8.15
C HIS A 449 9.68 29.65 -6.96
N ARG A 450 8.40 29.41 -6.62
CA ARG A 450 7.73 30.13 -5.53
C ARG A 450 6.75 29.25 -4.76
N VAL A 451 6.44 29.68 -3.54
CA VAL A 451 5.34 29.12 -2.76
C VAL A 451 4.01 29.64 -3.32
N LEU A 452 3.05 28.74 -3.54
CA LEU A 452 1.70 29.08 -3.98
C LEU A 452 0.78 29.36 -2.80
N SER A 453 0.86 28.50 -1.77
CA SER A 453 0.01 28.57 -0.58
C SER A 453 0.58 27.73 0.56
N ALA A 454 0.08 27.99 1.77
CA ALA A 454 0.46 27.30 2.99
C ALA A 454 -0.79 26.88 3.76
N PHE A 455 -0.77 25.67 4.32
CA PHE A 455 -1.81 25.14 5.20
C PHE A 455 -1.22 24.81 6.56
N MET A 456 -1.83 25.34 7.62
CA MET A 456 -1.49 25.06 9.00
C MET A 456 -2.66 24.29 9.64
N PRO A 457 -2.50 23.00 10.00
CA PRO A 457 -3.51 22.28 10.72
C PRO A 457 -3.71 22.89 12.13
N PRO A 458 -4.90 22.73 12.73
CA PRO A 458 -5.17 23.26 14.07
C PRO A 458 -4.19 22.69 15.11
N PRO A 459 -3.84 23.45 16.17
CA PRO A 459 -2.89 23.02 17.21
C PRO A 459 -3.20 21.68 17.89
N GLN A 460 -4.48 21.33 17.97
CA GLN A 460 -4.99 20.09 18.57
C GLN A 460 -4.80 18.86 17.66
N SER A 461 -4.36 19.07 16.42
CA SER A 461 -4.11 18.05 15.40
C SER A 461 -2.63 17.65 15.35
N ARG A 462 -1.93 17.64 16.51
CA ARG A 462 -0.61 17.00 16.61
C ARG A 462 -0.81 15.49 16.39
N VAL A 463 -0.82 15.08 15.12
CA VAL A 463 -0.78 13.68 14.75
C VAL A 463 0.67 13.27 14.92
N PHE A 464 0.93 12.49 15.96
CA PHE A 464 2.12 11.66 16.05
C PHE A 464 1.69 10.23 15.69
N PRO A 465 2.38 9.54 14.77
CA PRO A 465 3.56 10.00 14.00
C PRO A 465 3.24 11.11 12.98
N LEU A 466 4.28 11.74 12.42
CA LEU A 466 4.14 12.73 11.34
C LEU A 466 3.16 12.22 10.26
N PRO A 467 2.28 13.09 9.73
CA PRO A 467 1.27 12.67 8.77
C PRO A 467 1.96 12.08 7.53
N SER A 468 1.60 10.85 7.20
CA SER A 468 2.08 10.17 6.00
C SER A 468 1.09 10.49 4.88
N ILE A 469 1.42 11.50 4.08
CA ILE A 469 0.48 12.11 3.14
C ILE A 469 0.67 11.52 1.74
N PHE A 470 -0.43 11.31 1.03
CA PHE A 470 -0.40 11.03 -0.41
C PHE A 470 -1.50 11.79 -1.15
N ALA A 471 -1.29 12.03 -2.43
CA ALA A 471 -2.29 12.64 -3.31
C ALA A 471 -3.25 11.57 -3.82
N SER A 472 -4.55 11.89 -3.86
CA SER A 472 -5.59 11.00 -4.39
C SER A 472 -6.71 11.80 -5.05
N THR A 473 -7.50 11.13 -5.90
CA THR A 473 -8.69 11.70 -6.54
C THR A 473 -9.98 10.99 -6.13
N PHE A 474 -9.94 10.14 -5.08
CA PHE A 474 -11.08 9.33 -4.66
C PHE A 474 -12.32 10.18 -4.28
N THR A 475 -12.12 11.40 -3.79
CA THR A 475 -13.21 12.33 -3.44
C THR A 475 -14.03 12.74 -4.66
N THR A 476 -13.45 12.71 -5.86
CA THR A 476 -14.18 13.02 -7.10
C THR A 476 -15.31 12.05 -7.39
N TYR A 477 -15.36 10.90 -6.72
CA TYR A 477 -16.39 9.88 -6.87
C TYR A 477 -17.48 9.94 -5.81
N LEU A 478 -17.31 10.78 -4.77
CA LEU A 478 -18.30 10.94 -3.70
C LEU A 478 -19.61 11.49 -4.24
N ASN A 479 -20.74 10.92 -3.78
CA ASN A 479 -22.10 11.37 -4.08
C ASN A 479 -22.49 11.40 -5.58
N LYS A 480 -21.67 10.84 -6.48
CA LYS A 480 -21.95 10.82 -7.93
C LYS A 480 -22.86 9.68 -8.40
N ARG A 481 -23.61 9.03 -7.51
CA ARG A 481 -24.55 7.95 -7.87
C ARG A 481 -25.58 8.38 -8.95
N SER A 482 -25.92 9.67 -9.03
CA SER A 482 -26.87 10.22 -10.01
C SER A 482 -26.23 10.84 -11.26
N GLU A 483 -24.90 11.00 -11.30
CA GLU A 483 -24.19 11.72 -12.38
C GLU A 483 -23.49 10.80 -13.40
N TRP A 484 -23.49 9.48 -13.19
CA TRP A 484 -23.08 8.54 -14.24
C TRP A 484 -24.18 8.48 -15.30
N SER A 485 -24.25 9.53 -16.12
CA SER A 485 -24.95 9.49 -17.39
C SER A 485 -24.42 8.30 -18.19
N GLU A 486 -25.28 7.65 -18.99
CA GLU A 486 -24.85 6.65 -19.96
C GLU A 486 -23.65 7.13 -20.81
N ALA A 487 -23.47 8.45 -20.97
CA ALA A 487 -22.34 9.04 -21.66
C ALA A 487 -20.99 8.87 -20.96
N MET A 488 -20.91 8.86 -19.62
CA MET A 488 -19.65 8.58 -18.91
C MET A 488 -19.37 7.08 -18.77
N LEU A 489 -20.40 6.25 -18.63
CA LEU A 489 -20.26 4.79 -18.77
C LEU A 489 -19.72 4.45 -20.15
N ARG A 490 -20.32 5.00 -21.21
CA ARG A 490 -19.82 4.87 -22.58
C ARG A 490 -18.40 5.40 -22.74
N LYS A 491 -18.04 6.52 -22.10
CA LYS A 491 -16.69 7.06 -22.17
C LYS A 491 -15.65 6.16 -21.48
N CYS A 492 -15.97 5.60 -20.30
CA CYS A 492 -15.08 4.66 -19.63
C CYS A 492 -15.06 3.26 -20.30
N GLU A 493 -16.18 2.83 -20.91
CA GLU A 493 -16.24 1.64 -21.77
C GLU A 493 -15.42 1.85 -23.06
N GLU A 494 -15.49 3.02 -23.69
CA GLU A 494 -14.68 3.42 -24.84
C GLU A 494 -13.18 3.50 -24.48
N GLU A 495 -12.84 3.94 -23.27
CA GLU A 495 -11.47 3.90 -22.72
C GLU A 495 -10.98 2.44 -22.60
N GLN A 496 -11.78 1.53 -22.02
CA GLN A 496 -11.44 0.10 -21.95
C GLN A 496 -11.40 -0.58 -23.33
N MET A 497 -12.31 -0.22 -24.25
CA MET A 497 -12.36 -0.77 -25.62
C MET A 497 -11.22 -0.24 -26.50
N GLY A 498 -10.85 1.04 -26.33
CA GLY A 498 -9.72 1.65 -27.00
C GLY A 498 -8.41 0.96 -26.62
N ASP A 499 -8.28 0.58 -25.36
CA ASP A 499 -7.14 -0.17 -24.83
C ASP A 499 -7.11 -1.62 -25.37
N TRP A 500 -8.27 -2.29 -25.45
CA TRP A 500 -8.41 -3.57 -26.14
C TRP A 500 -7.97 -3.52 -27.61
N ARG A 501 -8.33 -2.44 -28.33
CA ARG A 501 -7.92 -2.24 -29.73
C ARG A 501 -6.44 -1.91 -29.88
N LYS A 502 -5.83 -1.20 -28.92
CA LYS A 502 -4.37 -1.00 -28.86
C LYS A 502 -3.65 -2.32 -28.59
N ARG A 503 -4.19 -3.18 -27.71
CA ARG A 503 -3.70 -4.55 -27.42
C ARG A 503 -3.75 -5.44 -28.67
N GLU A 504 -4.85 -5.42 -29.41
CA GLU A 504 -4.98 -6.19 -30.65
C GLU A 504 -3.95 -5.73 -31.71
N LYS A 505 -3.73 -4.42 -31.83
CA LYS A 505 -2.69 -3.88 -32.72
C LYS A 505 -1.27 -4.24 -32.28
N SER A 506 -0.96 -4.19 -30.98
CA SER A 506 0.37 -4.52 -30.45
C SER A 506 0.69 -6.00 -30.61
N VAL A 507 -0.29 -6.87 -30.35
CA VAL A 507 -0.19 -8.33 -30.60
C VAL A 507 -0.10 -8.65 -32.09
N MET A 508 -0.82 -7.93 -32.96
CA MET A 508 -0.65 -8.09 -34.41
C MET A 508 0.71 -7.60 -34.91
N LEU A 509 1.28 -6.56 -34.32
CA LEU A 509 2.61 -6.04 -34.66
C LEU A 509 3.73 -6.98 -34.18
N SER A 510 3.61 -7.57 -32.98
CA SER A 510 4.57 -8.57 -32.49
C SER A 510 4.52 -9.86 -33.30
N THR A 511 3.32 -10.38 -33.59
CA THR A 511 3.14 -11.58 -34.43
C THR A 511 3.58 -11.35 -35.88
N SER A 512 3.40 -10.14 -36.44
CA SER A 512 3.93 -9.79 -37.76
C SER A 512 5.46 -9.66 -37.77
N SER A 513 6.06 -9.17 -36.69
CA SER A 513 7.52 -9.10 -36.52
C SER A 513 8.12 -10.51 -36.41
N ASP A 514 7.48 -11.40 -35.65
CA ASP A 514 7.89 -12.81 -35.52
C ASP A 514 7.69 -13.59 -36.82
N ALA A 515 6.62 -13.32 -37.57
CA ALA A 515 6.39 -13.90 -38.90
C ALA A 515 7.45 -13.42 -39.92
N MET A 516 7.87 -12.14 -39.88
CA MET A 516 8.95 -11.63 -40.70
C MET A 516 10.32 -12.18 -40.29
N ALA A 517 10.59 -12.36 -38.99
CA ALA A 517 11.81 -12.97 -38.48
C ALA A 517 11.92 -14.46 -38.88
N MET A 518 10.81 -15.20 -38.81
CA MET A 518 10.69 -16.58 -39.28
C MET A 518 10.88 -16.69 -40.80
N SER A 519 10.32 -15.77 -41.59
CA SER A 519 10.51 -15.74 -43.04
C SER A 519 11.96 -15.41 -43.44
N SER A 520 12.66 -14.58 -42.66
CA SER A 520 14.07 -14.23 -42.87
C SER A 520 15.01 -15.41 -42.56
N GLN A 521 14.70 -16.21 -41.53
CA GLN A 521 15.44 -17.45 -41.23
C GLN A 521 15.22 -18.54 -42.29
N TYR A 522 14.02 -18.65 -42.87
CA TYR A 522 13.75 -19.58 -43.98
C TYR A 522 14.44 -19.16 -45.28
N PHE A 523 14.56 -17.85 -45.59
CA PHE A 523 15.28 -17.38 -46.77
C PHE A 523 16.81 -17.51 -46.67
N ARG A 524 17.40 -17.45 -45.46
CA ARG A 524 18.85 -17.69 -45.27
C ARG A 524 19.26 -19.16 -45.32
N ARG A 525 18.32 -20.11 -45.25
CA ARG A 525 18.63 -21.56 -45.29
C ARG A 525 18.51 -22.18 -46.69
N ALA A 526 18.14 -21.41 -47.71
CA ALA A 526 17.95 -21.87 -49.09
C ALA A 526 19.07 -21.49 -50.08
N GLN A 527 20.23 -21.03 -49.60
CA GLN A 527 21.41 -20.82 -50.45
C GLN A 527 22.64 -21.52 -49.86
N LEU A 528 22.91 -22.73 -50.36
CA LEU A 528 24.26 -23.32 -50.36
C LEU A 528 24.61 -23.73 -51.79
N PRO A 529 25.84 -23.48 -52.27
CA PRO A 529 26.25 -23.81 -53.63
C PRO A 529 26.75 -25.26 -53.75
N THR A 530 26.45 -25.84 -54.90
CA THR A 530 27.05 -27.03 -55.50
C THR A 530 28.58 -26.92 -55.68
N GLY A 531 29.32 -27.99 -55.35
CA GLY A 531 30.73 -28.16 -55.75
C GLY A 531 31.35 -29.47 -55.27
N LEU A 532 31.59 -30.40 -56.19
CA LEU A 532 32.11 -31.76 -56.04
C LEU A 532 33.61 -31.86 -55.63
N GLY A 533 33.97 -32.96 -54.95
CA GLY A 533 35.35 -33.44 -54.84
C GLY A 533 35.50 -34.77 -54.08
N LEU A 534 35.60 -35.88 -54.82
CA LEU A 534 35.74 -37.27 -54.37
C LEU A 534 37.04 -37.57 -53.57
N ARG A 535 36.95 -38.50 -52.59
CA ARG A 535 37.79 -39.73 -52.47
C ARG A 535 37.35 -40.72 -51.36
N SER A 536 36.92 -41.91 -51.80
CA SER A 536 37.15 -43.28 -51.27
C SER A 536 37.11 -43.65 -49.76
N ARG A 537 35.97 -44.26 -49.32
CA ARG A 537 35.70 -45.60 -48.68
C ARG A 537 36.80 -46.40 -47.92
N PRO A 538 36.47 -47.47 -47.10
CA PRO A 538 35.20 -47.87 -46.41
C PRO A 538 35.33 -48.57 -45.01
N HIS A 539 34.18 -49.07 -44.49
CA HIS A 539 33.90 -50.07 -43.40
C HIS A 539 33.63 -49.51 -41.99
N SER A 540 32.64 -49.93 -41.17
CA SER A 540 31.75 -51.11 -41.06
C SER A 540 30.53 -50.75 -40.18
N ILE A 541 29.27 -50.98 -40.59
CA ILE A 541 28.27 -51.99 -40.13
C ILE A 541 28.26 -52.34 -38.62
N SER A 542 27.17 -51.97 -37.92
CA SER A 542 26.22 -52.82 -37.13
C SER A 542 25.28 -51.92 -36.28
N ASN A 543 23.94 -51.95 -36.44
CA ASN A 543 22.96 -52.78 -35.68
C ASN A 543 23.25 -52.82 -34.16
N GLU A 544 22.33 -52.63 -33.20
CA GLU A 544 20.93 -53.02 -33.11
C GLU A 544 20.24 -52.42 -31.85
N ARG A 545 18.93 -52.19 -31.96
CA ARG A 545 17.79 -52.43 -31.03
C ARG A 545 17.92 -52.35 -29.48
N SER A 546 16.99 -51.54 -28.93
CA SER A 546 16.03 -51.76 -27.84
C SER A 546 16.12 -53.00 -26.94
N VAL A 547 16.02 -52.79 -25.61
CA VAL A 547 15.19 -53.45 -24.54
C VAL A 547 15.50 -52.61 -23.27
N GLY A 548 14.64 -52.19 -22.33
CA GLY A 548 13.39 -52.72 -21.78
C GLY A 548 13.63 -53.19 -20.32
N LEU A 549 12.80 -52.72 -19.38
CA LEU A 549 12.70 -53.11 -17.95
C LEU A 549 13.87 -52.74 -17.00
N ALA A 550 13.72 -52.62 -15.68
CA ALA A 550 12.66 -52.32 -14.73
C ALA A 550 13.30 -52.45 -13.31
N LEU A 551 12.67 -51.81 -12.32
CA LEU A 551 12.63 -52.17 -10.88
C LEU A 551 13.75 -51.79 -9.89
N LEU A 552 13.22 -51.53 -8.68
CA LEU A 552 13.75 -51.50 -7.30
C LEU A 552 14.36 -50.18 -6.84
N LEU A 553 13.68 -49.39 -5.99
CA LEU A 553 13.29 -49.57 -4.58
C LEU A 553 14.47 -49.56 -3.60
N ASP A 554 14.31 -48.65 -2.63
CA ASP A 554 14.78 -48.63 -1.24
C ASP A 554 16.30 -48.50 -0.99
N ASP A 555 16.69 -47.45 -0.27
CA ASP A 555 16.73 -47.53 1.20
C ASP A 555 17.15 -46.19 1.87
N ILE A 556 16.36 -45.87 2.92
CA ILE A 556 16.60 -45.02 4.12
C ILE A 556 16.50 -43.50 4.00
#